data_AF-A0A4R2J8M5-F1
#
_entry.id   AF-A0A4R2J8M5-F1
#
_cell.length_a   1.000
_cell.length_b   1.000
_cell.length_c   1.000
_cell.angle_alpha   90.00
_cell.angle_beta   90.00
_cell.angle_gamma   90.00
#
_symmetry.space_group_name_H-M   'P 1'
#
loop_
_entity.id
_entity.type
_entity.pdbx_description
1 polymer ?
#
loop_
_entity_poly.entity_id
_entity_poly.type
_entity_poly.pdbx_seq_one_letter_code
_entity_poly.pdbx_strand_id
1 'polypeptide(L)'
;MTTTARLHMLAQAALCFEQAGRPADAARCRDRAGEPVAAAELWRAAGEEAKAADCYRRAGRTGDAAACLLALGRPEDAAELWREAGRPLEAAWILAVDARQPQRTHRLVTRIKPAGRGEELRLRLTVALCAALERRPESLVTALRAVERELAEVTPASEQDKLVRWAVQAADHLGRPDLAAQVFAAAYRCRVRGVTARWREWARSALGGTAGVPERDL
;
A
#
# COMPACT_ATOMS: atom_id res chain seq x y z
N MET A 1 -18.73 30.39 -24.84
CA MET A 1 -17.45 30.41 -24.11
C MET A 1 -16.59 29.27 -24.62
N THR A 2 -15.35 29.53 -25.00
CA THR A 2 -14.41 28.48 -25.45
C THR A 2 -14.10 27.53 -24.29
N THR A 3 -13.93 26.23 -24.56
CA THR A 3 -13.63 25.20 -23.56
C THR A 3 -12.45 25.58 -22.66
N THR A 4 -11.45 26.25 -23.24
CA THR A 4 -10.27 26.78 -22.55
C THR A 4 -10.59 27.82 -21.48
N ALA A 5 -11.50 28.76 -21.77
CA ALA A 5 -11.90 29.79 -20.80
C ALA A 5 -12.64 29.16 -19.59
N ARG A 6 -13.46 28.13 -19.83
CA ARG A 6 -14.17 27.40 -18.77
C ARG A 6 -13.20 26.64 -17.87
N LEU A 7 -12.23 25.93 -18.44
CA LEU A 7 -11.21 25.20 -17.66
C LEU A 7 -10.34 26.16 -16.84
N HIS A 8 -9.94 27.30 -17.42
CA HIS A 8 -9.20 28.33 -16.70
C HIS A 8 -9.97 28.88 -15.49
N MET A 9 -11.26 29.19 -15.66
CA MET A 9 -12.11 29.63 -14.55
C MET A 9 -12.27 28.57 -13.46
N LEU A 10 -12.38 27.29 -13.83
CA LEU A 10 -12.46 26.20 -12.86
C LEU A 10 -11.16 26.06 -12.05
N ALA A 11 -10.00 26.18 -12.70
CA ALA A 11 -8.71 26.16 -12.02
C ALA A 11 -8.53 27.35 -11.07
N GLN A 12 -8.91 28.56 -11.49
CA GLN A 12 -8.87 29.75 -10.62
C GLN A 12 -9.83 29.62 -9.44
N ALA A 13 -11.06 29.13 -9.68
CA ALA A 13 -12.02 28.89 -8.61
C ALA A 13 -11.50 27.86 -7.59
N ALA A 14 -10.87 26.78 -8.06
CA ALA A 14 -10.25 25.78 -7.19
C ALA A 14 -9.21 26.43 -6.27
N LEU A 15 -8.29 27.22 -6.83
CA LEU A 15 -7.27 27.93 -6.05
C LEU A 15 -7.87 28.85 -4.99
N CYS A 16 -8.90 29.62 -5.33
CA CYS A 16 -9.59 30.49 -4.37
C CYS A 16 -10.22 29.67 -3.23
N PHE A 17 -10.82 28.51 -3.52
CA PHE A 17 -11.40 27.63 -2.51
C PHE A 17 -10.34 26.96 -1.63
N GLU A 18 -9.19 26.57 -2.20
CA GLU A 18 -8.05 26.05 -1.44
C GLU A 18 -7.53 27.10 -0.45
N GLN A 19 -7.32 28.33 -0.92
CA GLN A 19 -6.88 29.45 -0.07
C GLN A 19 -7.90 29.82 1.01
N ALA A 20 -9.19 29.64 0.73
CA ALA A 20 -10.26 29.85 1.69
C ALA A 20 -10.46 28.69 2.69
N GLY A 21 -9.62 27.64 2.64
CA GLY A 21 -9.75 26.49 3.52
C GLY A 21 -10.98 25.62 3.24
N ARG A 22 -11.48 25.62 2.00
CA ARG A 22 -12.67 24.88 1.55
C ARG A 22 -12.29 23.75 0.58
N PRO A 23 -11.62 22.68 1.05
CA PRO A 23 -11.07 21.65 0.18
C PRO A 23 -12.12 20.89 -0.64
N ALA A 24 -13.32 20.68 -0.09
CA ALA A 24 -14.43 20.03 -0.81
C ALA A 24 -14.91 20.82 -2.03
N ASP A 25 -14.94 22.14 -1.95
CA ASP A 25 -15.33 23.00 -3.08
C ASP A 25 -14.23 23.05 -4.14
N ALA A 26 -12.98 23.16 -3.69
CA ALA A 26 -11.83 23.07 -4.58
C ALA A 26 -11.79 21.73 -5.34
N ALA A 27 -12.04 20.61 -4.64
CA ALA A 27 -12.08 19.28 -5.23
C ALA A 27 -13.14 19.17 -6.34
N ARG A 28 -14.34 19.74 -6.12
CA ARG A 28 -15.40 19.80 -7.16
C ARG A 28 -14.96 20.58 -8.39
N CYS A 29 -14.26 21.69 -8.21
CA CYS A 29 -13.73 22.49 -9.31
C CYS A 29 -12.67 21.73 -10.10
N ARG A 30 -11.74 21.06 -9.41
CA ARG A 30 -10.68 20.22 -10.01
C ARG A 30 -11.24 19.01 -10.76
N ASP A 31 -12.24 18.33 -10.19
CA ASP A 31 -12.87 17.18 -10.85
C ASP A 31 -13.57 17.61 -12.15
N ARG A 32 -14.30 18.74 -12.11
CA ARG A 32 -14.93 19.33 -13.31
C ARG A 32 -13.91 19.87 -14.33
N ALA A 33 -12.70 20.20 -13.89
CA ALA A 33 -11.61 20.60 -14.77
C ALA A 33 -10.91 19.40 -15.44
N GLY A 34 -11.30 18.16 -15.09
CA GLY A 34 -10.66 16.96 -15.63
C GLY A 34 -9.35 16.61 -14.93
N GLU A 35 -9.14 17.09 -13.69
CA GLU A 35 -7.96 16.82 -12.86
C GLU A 35 -8.34 15.88 -11.70
N PRO A 36 -8.68 14.59 -11.97
CA PRO A 36 -9.23 13.70 -10.95
C PRO A 36 -8.24 13.38 -9.83
N VAL A 37 -6.93 13.37 -10.09
CA VAL A 37 -5.90 13.13 -9.05
C VAL A 37 -5.86 14.28 -8.06
N ALA A 38 -5.81 15.52 -8.54
CA ALA A 38 -5.83 16.71 -7.68
C ALA A 38 -7.15 16.82 -6.91
N ALA A 39 -8.27 16.50 -7.55
CA ALA A 39 -9.56 16.41 -6.87
C ALA A 39 -9.56 15.37 -5.75
N ALA A 40 -8.97 14.19 -5.99
CA ALA A 40 -8.89 13.14 -4.99
C ALA A 40 -8.08 13.56 -3.76
N GLU A 41 -6.93 14.20 -3.95
CA GLU A 41 -6.10 14.72 -2.85
C GLU A 41 -6.86 15.73 -2.00
N LEU A 42 -7.59 16.64 -2.64
CA LEU A 42 -8.43 17.61 -1.95
C LEU A 42 -9.62 16.95 -1.23
N TRP A 43 -10.22 15.91 -1.82
CA TRP A 43 -11.25 15.12 -1.15
C TRP A 43 -10.70 14.41 0.09
N ARG A 44 -9.49 13.85 0.05
CA ARG A 44 -8.83 13.29 1.23
C ARG A 44 -8.57 14.33 2.30
N ALA A 45 -8.07 15.51 1.91
CA ALA A 45 -7.87 16.62 2.84
C ALA A 45 -9.19 17.10 3.48
N ALA A 46 -10.32 16.93 2.79
CA ALA A 46 -11.66 17.18 3.31
C ALA A 46 -12.24 16.02 4.17
N GLY A 47 -11.53 14.90 4.32
CA GLY A 47 -12.01 13.69 5.01
C GLY A 47 -13.01 12.85 4.19
N GLU A 48 -13.22 13.18 2.93
CA GLU A 48 -14.19 12.55 2.03
C GLU A 48 -13.55 11.39 1.23
N GLU A 49 -13.06 10.39 1.95
CA GLU A 49 -12.30 9.26 1.38
C GLU A 49 -13.08 8.49 0.28
N ALA A 50 -14.42 8.45 0.35
CA ALA A 50 -15.24 7.78 -0.66
C ALA A 50 -15.19 8.50 -2.01
N LYS A 51 -15.19 9.84 -2.00
CA LYS A 51 -15.06 10.65 -3.22
C LYS A 51 -13.64 10.61 -3.76
N ALA A 52 -12.64 10.59 -2.87
CA ALA A 52 -11.25 10.40 -3.25
C ALA A 52 -11.05 9.05 -3.95
N ALA A 53 -11.61 7.97 -3.41
CA ALA A 53 -11.53 6.63 -4.00
C ALA A 53 -12.10 6.60 -5.43
N ASP A 54 -13.25 7.22 -5.67
CA ASP A 54 -13.85 7.30 -7.01
C ASP A 54 -12.98 8.10 -7.98
N CYS A 55 -12.46 9.26 -7.54
CA CYS A 55 -11.57 10.09 -8.35
C CYS A 55 -10.28 9.35 -8.72
N TYR A 56 -9.63 8.67 -7.77
CA TYR A 56 -8.46 7.85 -8.04
C TYR A 56 -8.76 6.66 -8.96
N ARG A 57 -9.91 6.00 -8.79
CA ARG A 57 -10.35 4.92 -9.67
C ARG A 57 -10.51 5.41 -11.11
N ARG A 58 -11.19 6.55 -11.31
CA ARG A 58 -11.34 7.21 -12.62
C ARG A 58 -10.00 7.62 -13.23
N ALA A 59 -9.01 7.96 -12.40
CA ALA A 59 -7.66 8.28 -12.83
C ALA A 59 -6.76 7.04 -13.09
N GLY A 60 -7.27 5.82 -12.92
CA GLY A 60 -6.48 4.58 -13.03
C GLY A 60 -5.47 4.38 -11.89
N ARG A 61 -5.59 5.15 -10.81
CA ARG A 61 -4.72 5.07 -9.62
C ARG A 61 -5.27 4.05 -8.64
N THR A 62 -5.31 2.78 -9.05
CA THR A 62 -5.93 1.67 -8.30
C THR A 62 -5.41 1.55 -6.87
N GLY A 63 -4.10 1.73 -6.65
CA GLY A 63 -3.52 1.64 -5.31
C GLY A 63 -3.95 2.76 -4.37
N ASP A 64 -4.07 3.98 -4.88
CA ASP A 64 -4.54 5.12 -4.09
C ASP A 64 -6.04 4.98 -3.77
N ALA A 65 -6.83 4.53 -4.74
CA ALA A 65 -8.25 4.22 -4.54
C ALA A 65 -8.46 3.09 -3.51
N ALA A 66 -7.68 2.01 -3.59
CA ALA A 66 -7.73 0.92 -2.62
C ALA A 66 -7.35 1.40 -1.21
N ALA A 67 -6.34 2.28 -1.07
CA ALA A 67 -5.97 2.85 0.21
C ALA A 67 -7.11 3.69 0.83
N CYS A 68 -7.84 4.46 0.02
CA CYS A 68 -9.02 5.20 0.47
C CYS A 68 -10.13 4.25 0.95
N LEU A 69 -10.37 3.14 0.24
CA LEU A 69 -11.35 2.13 0.64
C LEU A 69 -10.96 1.42 1.95
N LEU A 70 -9.67 1.14 2.14
CA LEU A 70 -9.16 0.60 3.40
C LEU A 70 -9.34 1.58 4.57
N ALA A 71 -9.09 2.88 4.36
CA ALA A 71 -9.34 3.92 5.37
C ALA A 71 -10.82 4.03 5.76
N LEU A 72 -11.74 3.69 4.84
CA LEU A 72 -13.18 3.61 5.10
C LEU A 72 -13.61 2.30 5.78
N GLY A 73 -12.70 1.37 6.05
CA GLY A 73 -13.03 0.05 6.59
C GLY A 73 -13.75 -0.86 5.60
N ARG A 74 -13.50 -0.69 4.29
CA ARG A 74 -14.10 -1.49 3.20
C ARG A 74 -13.06 -2.36 2.47
N PRO A 75 -12.42 -3.32 3.16
CA PRO A 75 -11.32 -4.09 2.58
C PRO A 75 -11.76 -5.03 1.46
N GLU A 76 -13.01 -5.52 1.46
CA GLU A 76 -13.55 -6.34 0.38
C GLU A 76 -13.64 -5.57 -0.94
N ASP A 77 -14.10 -4.32 -0.89
CA ASP A 77 -14.18 -3.46 -2.06
C ASP A 77 -12.78 -3.10 -2.58
N ALA A 78 -11.82 -2.87 -1.67
CA ALA A 78 -10.43 -2.65 -2.03
C ALA A 78 -9.81 -3.88 -2.73
N ALA A 79 -10.07 -5.08 -2.21
CA ALA A 79 -9.62 -6.31 -2.84
C ALA A 79 -10.27 -6.54 -4.21
N GLU A 80 -11.57 -6.26 -4.33
CA GLU A 80 -12.29 -6.40 -5.61
C GLU A 80 -11.75 -5.44 -6.66
N LEU A 81 -11.46 -4.19 -6.28
CA LEU A 81 -10.84 -3.20 -7.15
C LEU A 81 -9.50 -3.68 -7.72
N TRP A 82 -8.66 -4.31 -6.90
CA TRP A 82 -7.41 -4.91 -7.38
C TRP A 82 -7.62 -6.12 -8.28
N ARG A 83 -8.65 -6.93 -7.99
CA ARG A 83 -9.02 -8.07 -8.83
C ARG A 83 -9.47 -7.62 -10.22
N GLU A 84 -10.31 -6.59 -10.29
CA GLU A 84 -10.76 -5.96 -11.54
C GLU A 84 -9.60 -5.34 -12.32
N ALA A 85 -8.62 -4.77 -11.62
CA ALA A 85 -7.39 -4.24 -12.21
C ALA A 85 -6.40 -5.32 -12.68
N GLY A 86 -6.74 -6.61 -12.60
CA GLY A 86 -5.89 -7.72 -13.04
C GLY A 86 -4.70 -7.99 -12.12
N ARG A 87 -4.79 -7.59 -10.85
CA ARG A 87 -3.73 -7.68 -9.84
C ARG A 87 -4.19 -8.55 -8.66
N PRO A 88 -4.37 -9.86 -8.89
CA PRO A 88 -5.00 -10.76 -7.90
C PRO A 88 -4.14 -10.98 -6.65
N LEU A 89 -2.83 -10.80 -6.73
CA LEU A 89 -1.94 -10.94 -5.58
C LEU A 89 -2.15 -9.81 -4.57
N GLU A 90 -2.28 -8.57 -5.03
CA GLU A 90 -2.64 -7.42 -4.20
C GLU A 90 -4.02 -7.61 -3.55
N ALA A 91 -5.00 -8.11 -4.29
CA ALA A 91 -6.32 -8.45 -3.75
C ALA A 91 -6.23 -9.53 -2.65
N ALA A 92 -5.44 -10.59 -2.88
CA ALA A 92 -5.25 -11.67 -1.92
C ALA A 92 -4.60 -11.19 -0.62
N TRP A 93 -3.64 -10.28 -0.72
CA TRP A 93 -2.99 -9.68 0.44
C TRP A 93 -3.97 -8.90 1.31
N ILE A 94 -4.79 -8.03 0.71
CA ILE A 94 -5.80 -7.27 1.43
C ILE A 94 -6.81 -8.19 2.13
N LEU A 95 -7.26 -9.25 1.44
CA LEU A 95 -8.16 -10.23 2.04
C LEU A 95 -7.54 -10.96 3.24
N ALA A 96 -6.22 -11.20 3.21
CA ALA A 96 -5.51 -11.85 4.30
C ALA A 96 -5.31 -10.91 5.50
N VAL A 97 -4.83 -9.70 5.24
CA VAL A 97 -4.35 -8.75 6.25
C VAL A 97 -5.50 -7.94 6.86
N ASP A 98 -6.34 -7.35 6.00
CA ASP A 98 -7.32 -6.35 6.37
C ASP A 98 -8.71 -6.97 6.54
N ALA A 99 -9.16 -7.79 5.59
CA ALA A 99 -10.47 -8.45 5.67
C ALA A 99 -10.47 -9.69 6.59
N ARG A 100 -9.28 -10.25 6.88
CA ARG A 100 -9.09 -11.51 7.65
C ARG A 100 -9.97 -12.66 7.17
N GLN A 101 -10.04 -12.86 5.86
CA GLN A 101 -10.85 -13.91 5.20
C GLN A 101 -9.95 -15.00 4.60
N PRO A 102 -9.34 -15.88 5.42
CA PRO A 102 -8.33 -16.83 4.95
C PRO A 102 -8.86 -17.79 3.88
N GLN A 103 -10.14 -18.17 3.92
CA GLN A 103 -10.74 -19.06 2.92
C GLN A 103 -10.86 -18.39 1.55
N ARG A 104 -11.23 -17.10 1.48
CA ARG A 104 -11.28 -16.38 0.21
C ARG A 104 -9.88 -16.11 -0.32
N THR A 105 -8.94 -15.75 0.55
CA THR A 105 -7.54 -15.62 0.16
C THR A 105 -7.01 -16.93 -0.42
N HIS A 106 -7.25 -18.07 0.25
CA HIS A 106 -6.79 -19.38 -0.22
C HIS A 106 -7.31 -19.72 -1.63
N ARG A 107 -8.60 -19.46 -1.89
CA ARG A 107 -9.20 -19.64 -3.24
C ARG A 107 -8.56 -18.77 -4.30
N LEU A 108 -8.12 -17.56 -3.94
CA LEU A 108 -7.50 -16.63 -4.86
C LEU A 108 -6.04 -17.02 -5.14
N VAL A 109 -5.25 -17.27 -4.10
CA VAL A 109 -3.81 -17.59 -4.22
C VAL A 109 -3.54 -18.88 -4.99
N THR A 110 -4.42 -19.89 -4.92
CA THR A 110 -4.25 -21.15 -5.69
C THR A 110 -4.30 -20.96 -7.21
N ARG A 111 -4.84 -19.83 -7.68
CA ARG A 111 -4.97 -19.51 -9.11
C ARG A 111 -3.88 -18.56 -9.61
N ILE A 112 -3.09 -17.98 -8.69
CA ILE A 112 -2.05 -17.01 -9.03
C ILE A 112 -0.82 -17.76 -9.49
N LYS A 113 -0.32 -17.40 -10.67
CA LYS A 113 1.00 -17.82 -11.15
C LYS A 113 1.94 -16.62 -10.97
N PRO A 114 2.94 -16.70 -10.07
CA PRO A 114 3.86 -15.59 -9.87
C PRO A 114 4.74 -15.41 -11.12
N ALA A 115 4.92 -14.15 -11.56
CA ALA A 115 5.70 -13.82 -12.74
C ALA A 115 7.22 -13.75 -12.50
N GLY A 116 7.67 -13.78 -11.24
CA GLY A 116 9.09 -13.72 -10.87
C GLY A 116 9.31 -13.90 -9.37
N ARG A 117 10.58 -13.81 -8.94
CA ARG A 117 10.96 -14.14 -7.54
C ARG A 117 10.27 -13.27 -6.50
N GLY A 118 10.12 -11.97 -6.78
CA GLY A 118 9.43 -11.05 -5.88
C GLY A 118 7.96 -11.42 -5.65
N GLU A 119 7.23 -11.73 -6.72
CA GLU A 119 5.84 -12.16 -6.62
C GLU A 119 5.72 -13.54 -5.95
N GLU A 120 6.67 -14.44 -6.19
CA GLU A 120 6.70 -15.75 -5.54
C GLU A 120 6.86 -15.60 -4.02
N LEU A 121 7.79 -14.75 -3.57
CA LEU A 121 7.99 -14.47 -2.15
C LEU A 121 6.78 -13.76 -1.54
N ARG A 122 6.17 -12.80 -2.24
CA ARG A 122 4.93 -12.15 -1.81
C ARG A 122 3.77 -13.15 -1.69
N LEU A 123 3.59 -14.05 -2.67
CA LEU A 123 2.58 -15.10 -2.64
C LEU A 123 2.81 -16.05 -1.45
N ARG A 124 4.06 -16.45 -1.19
CA ARG A 124 4.43 -17.26 -0.03
C ARG A 124 4.11 -16.56 1.29
N LEU A 125 4.41 -15.27 1.42
CA LEU A 125 4.02 -14.46 2.59
C LEU A 125 2.51 -14.45 2.78
N THR A 126 1.73 -14.20 1.73
CA THR A 126 0.26 -14.19 1.78
C THR A 126 -0.29 -15.53 2.28
N VAL A 127 0.18 -16.65 1.71
CA VAL A 127 -0.23 -18.00 2.11
C VAL A 127 0.15 -18.28 3.58
N ALA A 128 1.37 -17.91 3.95
CA ALA A 128 1.88 -18.15 5.30
C ALA A 128 1.15 -17.29 6.35
N LEU A 129 0.74 -16.07 6.00
CA LEU A 129 -0.07 -15.21 6.86
C LEU A 129 -1.46 -15.82 7.09
N CYS A 130 -2.10 -16.35 6.05
CA CYS A 130 -3.37 -17.08 6.22
C CYS A 130 -3.22 -18.29 7.16
N ALA A 131 -2.14 -19.07 7.01
CA ALA A 131 -1.87 -20.19 7.91
C ALA A 131 -1.61 -19.72 9.36
N ALA A 132 -0.93 -18.59 9.55
CA ALA A 132 -0.69 -18.01 10.86
C ALA A 132 -2.02 -17.58 11.54
N LEU A 133 -2.95 -17.00 10.79
CA LEU A 133 -4.30 -16.70 11.28
C LEU A 133 -5.07 -17.97 11.68
N GLU A 134 -4.79 -19.10 11.03
CA GLU A 134 -5.29 -20.43 11.37
C GLU A 134 -4.46 -21.15 12.45
N ARG A 135 -3.69 -20.38 13.26
CA ARG A 135 -2.87 -20.85 14.39
C ARG A 135 -1.60 -21.63 14.01
N ARG A 136 -1.01 -21.35 12.85
CA ARG A 136 0.29 -21.90 12.41
C ARG A 136 1.34 -20.81 12.11
N PRO A 137 1.90 -20.16 13.14
CA PRO A 137 2.80 -19.01 12.95
C PRO A 137 4.17 -19.39 12.34
N GLU A 138 4.62 -20.64 12.51
CA GLU A 138 5.92 -21.15 12.02
C GLU A 138 6.11 -20.95 10.51
N SER A 139 5.04 -21.12 9.73
CA SER A 139 5.07 -20.94 8.28
C SER A 139 5.38 -19.48 7.91
N LEU A 140 4.88 -18.52 8.68
CA LEU A 140 5.12 -17.09 8.44
C LEU A 140 6.55 -16.71 8.80
N VAL A 141 7.09 -17.22 9.90
CA VAL A 141 8.50 -17.04 10.27
C VAL A 141 9.43 -17.59 9.18
N THR A 142 9.11 -18.76 8.65
CA THR A 142 9.87 -19.38 7.55
C THR A 142 9.83 -18.53 6.28
N ALA A 143 8.65 -18.00 5.93
CA ALA A 143 8.51 -17.12 4.78
C ALA A 143 9.28 -15.79 4.95
N LEU A 144 9.24 -15.18 6.13
CA LEU A 144 9.99 -13.95 6.43
C LEU A 144 11.50 -14.15 6.34
N ARG A 145 12.02 -15.28 6.84
CA ARG A 145 13.44 -15.64 6.69
C ARG A 145 13.83 -15.88 5.23
N ALA A 146 12.92 -16.42 4.41
CA ALA A 146 13.18 -16.55 2.96
C ALA A 146 13.32 -15.17 2.31
N VAL A 147 12.46 -14.21 2.66
CA VAL A 147 12.58 -12.82 2.19
C VAL A 147 13.93 -12.23 2.57
N GLU A 148 14.37 -12.39 3.82
CA GLU A 148 15.64 -11.85 4.28
C GLU A 148 16.84 -12.34 3.45
N ARG A 149 16.87 -13.64 3.12
CA ARG A 149 17.97 -14.27 2.39
C ARG A 149 17.97 -13.92 0.90
N GLU A 150 16.79 -13.75 0.32
CA GLU A 150 16.62 -13.74 -1.13
C GLU A 150 16.23 -12.36 -1.68
N LEU A 151 16.09 -11.35 -0.82
CA LEU A 151 15.73 -9.99 -1.23
C LEU A 151 16.67 -9.42 -2.30
N ALA A 152 17.95 -9.76 -2.26
CA ALA A 152 18.95 -9.31 -3.23
C ALA A 152 18.68 -9.84 -4.65
N GLU A 153 18.02 -10.99 -4.78
CA GLU A 153 17.69 -11.62 -6.08
C GLU A 153 16.42 -11.03 -6.70
N VAL A 154 15.62 -10.30 -5.90
CA VAL A 154 14.37 -9.72 -6.38
C VAL A 154 14.67 -8.53 -7.26
N THR A 155 14.16 -8.55 -8.47
CA THR A 155 14.19 -7.42 -9.40
C THR A 155 12.80 -7.23 -9.99
N PRO A 156 12.40 -6.00 -10.36
CA PRO A 156 13.11 -4.72 -10.21
C PRO A 156 13.08 -4.15 -8.77
N ALA A 157 13.78 -3.04 -8.53
CA ALA A 157 13.83 -2.36 -7.21
C ALA A 157 12.45 -1.93 -6.68
N SER A 158 11.48 -1.65 -7.56
CA SER A 158 10.09 -1.37 -7.16
C SER A 158 9.38 -2.59 -6.57
N GLU A 159 9.78 -3.80 -7.00
CA GLU A 159 9.25 -5.05 -6.46
C GLU A 159 9.94 -5.43 -5.14
N GLN A 160 11.25 -5.18 -5.01
CA GLN A 160 11.95 -5.26 -3.73
C GLN A 160 11.26 -4.38 -2.68
N ASP A 161 10.98 -3.13 -3.02
CA ASP A 161 10.35 -2.19 -2.09
C ASP A 161 8.98 -2.68 -1.61
N LYS A 162 8.14 -3.18 -2.52
CA LYS A 162 6.84 -3.77 -2.18
C LYS A 162 6.99 -4.99 -1.27
N LEU A 163 7.90 -5.90 -1.61
CA LEU A 163 8.14 -7.11 -0.83
C LEU A 163 8.55 -6.77 0.61
N VAL A 164 9.44 -5.79 0.78
CA VAL A 164 9.86 -5.31 2.12
C VAL A 164 8.66 -4.77 2.89
N ARG A 165 7.79 -3.97 2.27
CA ARG A 165 6.58 -3.45 2.93
C ARG A 165 5.67 -4.58 3.41
N TRP A 166 5.43 -5.58 2.57
CA TRP A 166 4.59 -6.73 2.92
C TRP A 166 5.21 -7.57 4.03
N ALA A 167 6.51 -7.83 3.97
CA ALA A 167 7.21 -8.61 4.98
C ALA A 167 7.19 -7.91 6.36
N VAL A 168 7.43 -6.60 6.41
CA VAL A 168 7.33 -5.82 7.65
C VAL A 168 5.90 -5.86 8.19
N GLN A 169 4.89 -5.61 7.35
CA GLN A 169 3.49 -5.64 7.77
C GLN A 169 3.06 -7.04 8.27
N ALA A 170 3.53 -8.12 7.64
CA ALA A 170 3.30 -9.49 8.12
C ALA A 170 3.95 -9.74 9.50
N ALA A 171 5.18 -9.26 9.71
CA ALA A 171 5.87 -9.40 10.99
C ALA A 171 5.16 -8.61 12.11
N ASP A 172 4.64 -7.42 11.80
CA ASP A 172 3.84 -6.60 12.71
C ASP A 172 2.53 -7.32 13.10
N HIS A 173 1.82 -7.93 12.12
CA HIS A 173 0.62 -8.74 12.39
C HIS A 173 0.91 -9.96 13.30
N LEU A 174 2.12 -10.50 13.26
CA LEU A 174 2.55 -11.60 14.12
C LEU A 174 2.93 -11.12 15.54
N GLY A 175 3.07 -9.81 15.76
CA GLY A 175 3.58 -9.24 17.01
C GLY A 175 5.06 -9.55 17.24
N ARG A 176 5.84 -9.72 16.16
CA ARG A 176 7.26 -10.11 16.20
C ARG A 176 8.14 -9.01 15.58
N PRO A 177 8.40 -7.91 16.33
CA PRO A 177 9.15 -6.78 15.80
C PRO A 177 10.61 -7.11 15.50
N ASP A 178 11.16 -8.18 16.09
CA ASP A 178 12.49 -8.71 15.76
C ASP A 178 12.59 -9.14 14.28
N LEU A 179 11.54 -9.77 13.75
CA LEU A 179 11.50 -10.21 12.35
C LEU A 179 11.35 -9.01 11.40
N ALA A 180 10.56 -8.00 11.77
CA ALA A 180 10.46 -6.76 11.01
C ALA A 180 11.82 -6.04 10.93
N ALA A 181 12.55 -5.97 12.04
CA ALA A 181 13.89 -5.38 12.07
C ALA A 181 14.90 -6.17 11.20
N GLN A 182 14.83 -7.50 11.15
CA GLN A 182 15.65 -8.33 10.25
C GLN A 182 15.36 -8.02 8.78
N VAL A 183 14.09 -7.88 8.40
CA VAL A 183 13.69 -7.48 7.04
C VAL A 183 14.23 -6.09 6.69
N PHE A 184 14.14 -5.12 7.60
CA PHE A 184 14.72 -3.80 7.38
C PHE A 184 16.25 -3.85 7.23
N ALA A 185 16.93 -4.64 8.05
CA ALA A 185 18.38 -4.82 7.95
C ALA A 185 18.78 -5.45 6.60
N ALA A 186 18.00 -6.40 6.09
CA ALA A 186 18.20 -6.95 4.75
C ALA A 186 17.97 -5.91 3.65
N ALA A 187 16.88 -5.15 3.75
CA ALA A 187 16.57 -4.07 2.81
C ALA A 187 17.64 -2.97 2.80
N TYR A 188 18.21 -2.65 3.96
CA TYR A 188 19.36 -1.75 4.09
C TYR A 188 20.59 -2.29 3.35
N ARG A 189 20.94 -3.58 3.56
CA ARG A 189 22.03 -4.25 2.84
C ARG A 189 21.82 -4.26 1.32
N CYS A 190 20.57 -4.40 0.87
CA CYS A 190 20.20 -4.37 -0.55
C CYS A 190 20.04 -2.94 -1.12
N ARG A 191 20.30 -1.89 -0.34
CA ARG A 191 20.17 -0.47 -0.74
C ARG A 191 18.77 -0.13 -1.27
N VAL A 192 17.73 -0.69 -0.66
CA VAL A 192 16.34 -0.35 -1.00
C VAL A 192 16.11 1.12 -0.67
N ARG A 193 15.62 1.89 -1.65
CA ARG A 193 15.50 3.35 -1.54
C ARG A 193 14.58 3.78 -0.38
N GLY A 194 15.06 4.70 0.45
CA GLY A 194 14.26 5.27 1.55
C GLY A 194 13.99 4.29 2.70
N VAL A 195 14.71 3.16 2.74
CA VAL A 195 14.55 2.15 3.79
C VAL A 195 14.91 2.71 5.16
N THR A 196 15.95 3.54 5.27
CA THR A 196 16.41 4.07 6.56
C THR A 196 15.36 4.98 7.20
N ALA A 197 14.77 5.89 6.42
CA ALA A 197 13.72 6.78 6.91
C ALA A 197 12.51 5.99 7.43
N ARG A 198 12.06 5.00 6.65
CA ARG A 198 10.97 4.09 7.04
C ARG A 198 11.31 3.24 8.26
N TRP A 199 12.52 2.70 8.34
CA TRP A 199 12.94 1.89 9.49
C TRP A 199 12.93 2.74 10.77
N ARG A 200 13.42 3.99 10.71
CA ARG A 200 13.38 4.90 11.85
C ARG A 200 11.96 5.28 12.27
N GLU A 201 11.07 5.49 11.31
CA GLU A 201 9.66 5.76 11.58
C GLU A 201 8.97 4.57 12.25
N TRP A 202 9.14 3.38 11.67
CA TRP A 202 8.64 2.15 12.25
C TRP A 202 9.22 1.90 13.64
N ALA A 203 10.53 2.05 13.85
CA ALA A 203 11.17 1.79 15.14
C ALA A 203 10.70 2.75 16.23
N ARG A 204 10.47 4.03 15.92
CA ARG A 204 9.85 4.98 16.86
C ARG A 204 8.48 4.52 17.31
N SER A 205 7.66 4.05 16.37
CA SER A 205 6.29 3.60 16.64
C SER A 205 6.23 2.26 17.37
N ALA A 206 6.97 1.26 16.87
CA ALA A 206 6.90 -0.12 17.33
C ALA A 206 7.82 -0.44 18.53
N LEU A 207 8.97 0.23 18.65
CA LEU A 207 9.98 -0.02 19.68
C LEU A 207 10.16 1.14 20.67
N GLY A 208 9.51 2.28 20.45
CA GLY A 208 9.65 3.48 21.28
C GLY A 208 10.98 4.23 21.11
N GLY A 209 11.79 3.89 20.08
CA GLY A 209 13.08 4.53 19.84
C GLY A 209 13.77 4.06 18.56
N THR A 210 14.86 4.74 18.18
CA THR A 210 15.63 4.42 16.95
C THR A 210 17.04 3.88 17.26
N ALA A 211 17.28 3.41 18.49
CA ALA A 211 18.58 2.88 18.87
C ALA A 211 18.93 1.67 17.97
N GLY A 212 20.12 1.69 17.36
CA GLY A 212 20.57 0.63 16.45
C GLY A 212 20.05 0.73 15.01
N VAL A 213 19.24 1.73 14.68
CA VAL A 213 18.80 2.00 13.29
C VAL A 213 19.78 2.98 12.62
N PRO A 214 20.25 2.72 11.39
CA PRO A 214 21.11 3.64 10.66
C PRO A 214 20.55 5.07 10.54
N GLU A 215 21.43 6.06 10.36
CA GLU A 215 21.03 7.46 10.15
C GLU A 215 20.92 7.85 8.67
N ARG A 216 21.62 7.13 7.79
CA ARG A 216 21.66 7.42 6.34
C ARG A 216 21.64 6.12 5.53
N ASP A 217 21.03 6.19 4.35
CA ASP A 217 21.07 5.12 3.33
C ASP A 217 22.51 4.88 2.84
N LEU A 218 22.81 3.64 2.41
CA LEU A 218 24.11 3.21 1.87
C LEU A 218 24.34 3.60 0.40
#